data_AF-A0A944DSL1-F1
#
_entry.id   AF-A0A944DSL1-F1
#
_cell.length_a   1.000
_cell.length_b   1.000
_cell.length_c   1.000
_cell.angle_alpha   90.00
_cell.angle_beta   90.00
_cell.angle_gamma   90.00
#
_symmetry.space_group_name_H-M   'P 1'
#
loop_
_entity.id
_entity.type
_entity.pdbx_description
1 polymer ?
#
loop_
_entity_poly.entity_id
_entity_poly.type
_entity_poly.pdbx_seq_one_letter_code
_entity_poly.pdbx_strand_id
1 'polypeptide(L)'
;MTALPIRHRAAALTLAALTLAAVALLPASMAAVAPAAADYRAISAQATPERESVRLLAQPPFSPTDLSLLSTEAHPDGPLMEPAPPRDISIRELTDQLMATLKPRGRHAVEEGFAVFRSSRITAVVPDANLRAALASLAGSPGQGSIPVIRNGLFSRVVFGVTPRPEAIAMALTRTDTDPRPCIVFNERYRYEDFRLLGDVLAHETLHRPGANNHNEEAINEALNVASYGELLLQLPRLATSRTELTRRLNTRLLALLNTRDARGRQRLTHSTGNVLPGAATALPSLAALQLGITPNGRTATDPTSTPGNANLDFYLSAITRTRQTGADFDTATVQLLDRRQAWAAPEERIRLARLLKLRLPHRPGEPHVSAQRSVRQARPSRRSIRIEGHPVRTGAMVPAGASVEAD
;
A
#
# COMPACT_ATOMS: atom_id res chain seq x y z
N MET A 1 28.76 54.47 9.79
CA MET A 1 30.15 53.97 9.68
C MET A 1 30.63 53.63 11.09
N THR A 2 30.51 52.37 11.49
CA THR A 2 31.01 51.85 12.77
C THR A 2 31.23 50.36 12.57
N ALA A 3 32.49 49.97 12.39
CA ALA A 3 32.91 48.60 12.14
C ALA A 3 33.12 47.86 13.48
N LEU A 4 32.53 46.67 13.61
CA LEU A 4 32.75 45.73 14.70
C LEU A 4 33.68 44.60 14.22
N PRO A 5 34.71 44.19 14.98
CA PRO A 5 35.61 43.12 14.57
C PRO A 5 35.06 41.74 14.96
N ILE A 6 34.96 40.86 13.97
CA ILE A 6 34.68 39.42 14.14
C ILE A 6 35.98 38.73 14.56
N ARG A 7 36.01 38.16 15.77
CA ARG A 7 37.10 37.30 16.25
C ARG A 7 36.85 35.86 15.81
N HIS A 8 37.67 35.35 14.91
CA HIS A 8 37.80 33.93 14.63
C HIS A 8 38.49 33.23 15.81
N ARG A 9 37.85 32.19 16.37
CA ARG A 9 38.52 31.19 17.22
C ARG A 9 38.48 29.86 16.50
N ALA A 10 39.65 29.44 16.03
CA ALA A 10 39.95 28.07 15.67
C ALA A 10 40.04 27.22 16.94
N ALA A 11 39.46 26.03 16.93
CA ALA A 11 39.73 24.99 17.91
C ALA A 11 40.16 23.74 17.13
N ALA A 12 41.46 23.49 17.17
CA ALA A 12 42.08 22.23 16.80
C ALA A 12 41.77 21.20 17.89
N LEU A 13 41.49 19.95 17.50
CA LEU A 13 41.47 18.82 18.42
C LEU A 13 42.27 17.67 17.81
N THR A 14 43.25 17.24 18.59
CA THR A 14 44.36 16.34 18.25
C THR A 14 44.16 15.00 18.95
N LEU A 15 44.52 13.92 18.23
CA LEU A 15 44.92 12.55 18.62
C LEU A 15 44.41 11.89 19.93
N ALA A 16 43.99 10.63 19.77
CA ALA A 16 44.57 9.53 20.56
C ALA A 16 44.52 8.22 19.75
N ALA A 17 45.70 7.71 19.38
CA ALA A 17 45.92 6.35 18.90
C ALA A 17 46.20 5.46 20.12
N LEU A 18 45.65 4.24 20.14
CA LEU A 18 46.00 3.23 21.13
C LEU A 18 46.33 1.91 20.41
N THR A 19 47.62 1.64 20.29
CA THR A 19 48.20 0.33 20.01
C THR A 19 48.58 -0.32 21.33
N LEU A 20 48.15 -1.57 21.56
CA LEU A 20 48.86 -2.48 22.46
C LEU A 20 48.96 -3.85 21.78
N ALA A 21 50.16 -4.39 21.81
CA ALA A 21 50.56 -5.65 21.20
C ALA A 21 50.92 -6.68 22.28
N ALA A 22 51.04 -7.93 21.82
CA ALA A 22 51.72 -9.09 22.39
C ALA A 22 51.00 -9.89 23.50
N VAL A 23 51.18 -11.21 23.67
CA VAL A 23 51.65 -12.39 22.90
C VAL A 23 51.31 -13.55 23.84
N ALA A 24 50.85 -14.70 23.33
CA ALA A 24 51.01 -15.97 24.02
C ALA A 24 51.15 -17.13 23.03
N LEU A 25 52.10 -18.00 23.36
CA LEU A 25 52.75 -19.04 22.57
C LEU A 25 52.36 -20.43 23.10
N LEU A 26 52.43 -21.44 22.21
CA LEU A 26 52.50 -22.92 22.40
C LEU A 26 51.18 -23.72 22.42
N PRO A 27 51.19 -25.05 22.12
CA PRO A 27 52.15 -25.88 21.37
C PRO A 27 51.52 -26.67 20.20
N ALA A 28 52.39 -27.39 19.48
CA ALA A 28 52.14 -28.24 18.32
C ALA A 28 51.35 -29.53 18.62
N SER A 29 50.90 -30.13 17.51
CA SER A 29 50.56 -31.55 17.29
C SER A 29 49.08 -31.94 17.42
N MET A 30 48.35 -31.76 16.33
CA MET A 30 47.27 -32.68 15.94
C MET A 30 47.53 -33.12 14.50
N ALA A 31 47.70 -34.43 14.32
CA ALA A 31 47.80 -35.05 13.01
C ALA A 31 46.55 -34.71 12.18
N ALA A 32 46.76 -34.15 10.99
CA ALA A 32 45.69 -33.88 10.04
C ALA A 32 45.15 -35.21 9.49
N VAL A 33 44.01 -35.65 10.02
CA VAL A 33 43.13 -36.57 9.30
C VAL A 33 42.58 -35.77 8.12
N ALA A 34 42.98 -36.14 6.91
CA ALA A 34 42.39 -35.57 5.70
C ALA A 34 40.87 -35.85 5.74
N PRO A 35 40.00 -34.83 5.78
CA PRO A 35 38.58 -35.07 5.66
C PRO A 35 38.35 -35.72 4.30
N ALA A 36 37.69 -36.89 4.31
CA ALA A 36 37.13 -37.47 3.11
C ALA A 36 36.43 -36.34 2.35
N ALA A 37 36.72 -36.17 1.06
CA ALA A 37 36.16 -35.14 0.21
C ALA A 37 34.63 -35.20 0.33
N ALA A 38 34.07 -34.38 1.22
CA ALA A 38 32.64 -34.23 1.35
C ALA A 38 32.17 -33.74 -0.01
N ASP A 39 31.17 -34.41 -0.56
CA ASP A 39 30.61 -34.07 -1.85
C ASP A 39 29.89 -32.71 -1.75
N TYR A 40 30.65 -31.63 -1.83
CA TYR A 40 30.17 -30.25 -1.78
C TYR A 40 29.26 -29.91 -2.97
N ARG A 41 29.16 -30.79 -3.99
CA ARG A 41 28.17 -30.64 -5.07
C ARG A 41 26.75 -30.94 -4.58
N ALA A 42 26.58 -31.79 -3.57
CA ALA A 42 25.25 -32.12 -3.03
C ALA A 42 24.65 -30.98 -2.17
N ILE A 43 25.48 -30.20 -1.48
CA ILE A 43 25.01 -29.05 -0.67
C ILE A 43 24.67 -27.83 -1.57
N SER A 44 25.31 -27.71 -2.74
CA SER A 44 25.02 -26.65 -3.72
C SER A 44 23.68 -26.82 -4.46
N ALA A 45 22.96 -27.93 -4.28
CA ALA A 45 21.69 -28.22 -4.93
C ALA A 45 20.45 -27.85 -4.11
N GLN A 46 20.61 -27.43 -2.84
CA GLN A 46 19.51 -26.82 -2.10
C GLN A 46 19.24 -25.45 -2.72
N ALA A 47 18.19 -25.37 -3.55
CA ALA A 47 17.72 -24.10 -4.10
C ALA A 47 17.53 -23.13 -2.93
N THR A 48 18.35 -22.09 -2.88
CA THR A 48 18.21 -21.05 -1.87
C THR A 48 16.79 -20.46 -1.96
N PRO A 49 16.17 -20.08 -0.83
CA PRO A 49 14.80 -19.51 -0.82
C PRO A 49 14.58 -18.38 -1.85
N GLU A 50 15.63 -17.63 -2.16
CA GLU A 50 15.67 -16.60 -3.20
C GLU A 50 15.47 -17.16 -4.60
N ARG A 51 16.20 -18.21 -4.97
CA ARG A 51 16.05 -18.85 -6.30
C ARG A 51 14.66 -19.42 -6.48
N GLU A 52 14.07 -19.97 -5.42
CA GLU A 52 12.69 -20.46 -5.46
C GLU A 52 11.68 -19.33 -5.63
N SER A 53 11.82 -18.23 -4.89
CA SER A 53 10.91 -17.09 -4.99
C SER A 53 10.97 -16.41 -6.36
N VAL A 54 12.17 -16.25 -6.92
CA VAL A 54 12.35 -15.77 -8.31
C VAL A 54 11.69 -16.71 -9.30
N ARG A 55 11.88 -18.04 -9.16
CA ARG A 55 11.24 -19.04 -10.03
C ARG A 55 9.72 -18.96 -9.95
N LEU A 56 9.13 -18.80 -8.76
CA LEU A 56 7.69 -18.65 -8.56
C LEU A 56 7.16 -17.36 -9.19
N LEU A 57 7.89 -16.25 -9.07
CA LEU A 57 7.51 -14.98 -9.70
C LEU A 57 7.66 -15.02 -11.23
N ALA A 58 8.53 -15.86 -11.78
CA ALA A 58 8.63 -16.04 -13.23
C ALA A 58 7.46 -16.83 -13.86
N GLN A 59 6.56 -17.38 -13.04
CA GLN A 59 5.39 -18.11 -13.50
C GLN A 59 4.23 -17.17 -13.86
N PRO A 60 3.17 -17.68 -14.54
CA PRO A 60 1.97 -16.90 -14.85
C PRO A 60 1.38 -16.17 -13.63
N PRO A 61 0.60 -15.10 -13.86
CA PRO A 61 -0.08 -14.35 -12.81
C PRO A 61 -0.77 -15.24 -11.77
N PHE A 62 -0.63 -14.88 -10.50
CA PHE A 62 -1.23 -15.62 -9.40
C PHE A 62 -2.72 -15.33 -9.33
N SER A 63 -3.55 -16.39 -9.38
CA SER A 63 -5.00 -16.26 -9.24
C SER A 63 -5.40 -16.22 -7.77
N PRO A 64 -6.38 -15.40 -7.38
CA PRO A 64 -6.89 -15.41 -6.01
C PRO A 64 -7.65 -16.69 -5.68
N THR A 65 -7.60 -17.10 -4.41
CA THR A 65 -8.42 -18.22 -3.88
C THR A 65 -9.49 -17.78 -2.87
N ASP A 66 -9.51 -16.49 -2.50
CA ASP A 66 -10.50 -15.91 -1.61
C ASP A 66 -10.90 -14.52 -2.12
N LEU A 67 -12.03 -14.44 -2.82
CA LEU A 67 -12.54 -13.17 -3.36
C LEU A 67 -13.05 -12.21 -2.27
N SER A 68 -13.24 -12.67 -1.02
CA SER A 68 -13.61 -11.78 0.10
C SER A 68 -12.49 -10.78 0.48
N LEU A 69 -11.28 -10.98 -0.04
CA LEU A 69 -10.14 -10.09 0.16
C LEU A 69 -9.98 -9.05 -0.96
N LEU A 70 -10.78 -9.11 -2.03
CA LEU A 70 -10.61 -8.31 -3.24
C LEU A 70 -11.87 -7.48 -3.56
N SER A 71 -11.69 -6.40 -4.31
CA SER A 71 -12.76 -5.50 -4.74
C SER A 71 -13.76 -6.19 -5.66
N THR A 72 -15.06 -5.95 -5.41
CA THR A 72 -16.15 -6.40 -6.31
C THR A 72 -16.20 -5.63 -7.63
N GLU A 73 -15.52 -4.48 -7.73
CA GLU A 73 -15.37 -3.75 -9.00
C GLU A 73 -14.59 -4.61 -10.02
N ALA A 74 -13.55 -5.32 -9.56
CA ALA A 74 -12.78 -6.23 -10.39
C ALA A 74 -13.38 -7.64 -10.41
N HIS A 75 -13.83 -8.14 -9.24
CA HIS A 75 -14.31 -9.50 -9.05
C HIS A 75 -15.78 -9.51 -8.58
N PRO A 76 -16.76 -9.37 -9.49
CA PRO A 76 -18.17 -9.18 -9.12
C PRO A 76 -18.78 -10.37 -8.37
N ASP A 77 -18.21 -11.58 -8.50
CA ASP A 77 -18.64 -12.78 -7.76
C ASP A 77 -18.19 -12.78 -6.29
N GLY A 78 -17.41 -11.78 -5.86
CA GLY A 78 -17.04 -11.59 -4.46
C GLY A 78 -18.22 -11.13 -3.58
N PRO A 79 -18.13 -11.28 -2.25
CA PRO A 79 -19.14 -10.75 -1.35
C PRO A 79 -19.21 -9.22 -1.42
N LEU A 80 -20.34 -8.63 -1.05
CA LEU A 80 -20.51 -7.16 -1.01
C LEU A 80 -19.38 -6.49 -0.20
N MET A 81 -18.89 -5.35 -0.69
CA MET A 81 -17.93 -4.52 0.02
C MET A 81 -18.65 -3.55 0.95
N GLU A 82 -18.15 -3.45 2.18
CA GLU A 82 -18.64 -2.51 3.17
C GLU A 82 -17.45 -1.80 3.83
N PRO A 83 -17.50 -0.48 4.05
CA PRO A 83 -16.50 0.22 4.85
C PRO A 83 -16.42 -0.32 6.27
N ALA A 84 -15.36 0.03 7.00
CA ALA A 84 -15.25 -0.29 8.42
C ALA A 84 -16.53 0.14 9.19
N PRO A 85 -17.10 -0.74 10.04
CA PRO A 85 -18.31 -0.40 10.78
C PRO A 85 -18.04 0.75 11.76
N PRO A 86 -19.08 1.53 12.13
CA PRO A 86 -18.96 2.57 13.13
C PRO A 86 -18.27 2.09 14.41
N ARG A 87 -17.22 2.82 14.79
CA ARG A 87 -16.47 2.56 16.00
C ARG A 87 -15.83 3.85 16.49
N ASP A 88 -16.09 4.17 17.75
CA ASP A 88 -15.34 5.21 18.44
C ASP A 88 -13.96 4.66 18.80
N ILE A 89 -12.91 5.39 18.42
CA ILE A 89 -11.53 5.09 18.79
C ILE A 89 -10.98 6.23 19.64
N SER A 90 -10.51 5.89 20.84
CA SER A 90 -9.96 6.89 21.75
C SER A 90 -8.59 7.39 21.28
N ILE A 91 -8.21 8.60 21.69
CA ILE A 91 -6.85 9.14 21.47
C ILE A 91 -5.77 8.21 22.05
N ARG A 92 -6.07 7.53 23.16
CA ARG A 92 -5.17 6.54 23.78
C ARG A 92 -4.97 5.34 22.87
N GLU A 93 -6.05 4.75 22.34
CA GLU A 93 -5.95 3.63 21.41
C GLU A 93 -5.21 4.03 20.12
N LEU A 94 -5.48 5.22 19.57
CA LEU A 94 -4.73 5.75 18.41
C LEU A 94 -3.23 5.87 18.73
N THR A 95 -2.89 6.39 19.91
CA THR A 95 -1.51 6.54 20.37
C THR A 95 -0.80 5.19 20.50
N ASP A 96 -1.46 4.20 21.10
CA ASP A 96 -0.90 2.86 21.29
C ASP A 96 -0.67 2.16 19.94
N GLN A 97 -1.64 2.27 19.03
CA GLN A 97 -1.52 1.74 17.67
C GLN A 97 -0.45 2.45 16.85
N LEU A 98 -0.32 3.78 17.00
CA LEU A 98 0.71 4.57 16.33
C LEU A 98 2.10 4.17 16.85
N MET A 99 2.28 4.02 18.16
CA MET A 99 3.53 3.52 18.74
C MET A 99 3.91 2.13 18.19
N ALA A 100 2.96 1.20 18.14
CA ALA A 100 3.19 -0.14 17.59
C ALA A 100 3.59 -0.10 16.10
N THR A 101 3.09 0.90 15.35
CA THR A 101 3.40 1.11 13.93
C THR A 101 4.77 1.75 13.73
N LEU A 102 5.17 2.70 14.58
CA LEU A 102 6.42 3.44 14.39
C LEU A 102 7.64 2.74 15.02
N LYS A 103 7.44 1.99 16.11
CA LYS A 103 8.54 1.34 16.84
C LYS A 103 9.44 0.45 15.95
N PRO A 104 8.92 -0.40 15.05
CA PRO A 104 9.76 -1.20 14.16
C PRO A 104 10.59 -0.37 13.17
N ARG A 105 10.20 0.88 12.90
CA ARG A 105 10.89 1.80 11.99
C ARG A 105 11.98 2.64 12.67
N GLY A 106 12.17 2.44 13.97
CA GLY A 106 13.24 3.05 14.76
C GLY A 106 12.87 4.36 15.44
N ARG A 107 13.82 4.85 16.26
CA ARG A 107 13.62 5.98 17.18
C ARG A 107 13.18 7.27 16.47
N HIS A 108 13.82 7.61 15.35
CA HIS A 108 13.50 8.82 14.60
C HIS A 108 12.05 8.82 14.09
N ALA A 109 11.56 7.68 13.59
CA ALA A 109 10.17 7.55 13.14
C ALA A 109 9.17 7.75 14.30
N VAL A 110 9.48 7.20 15.48
CA VAL A 110 8.67 7.42 16.69
C VAL A 110 8.63 8.89 17.08
N GLU A 111 9.79 9.54 17.16
CA GLU A 111 9.90 10.95 17.56
C GLU A 111 9.15 11.87 16.57
N GLU A 112 9.39 11.73 15.26
CA GLU A 112 8.73 12.53 14.23
C GLU A 112 7.22 12.27 14.18
N GLY A 113 6.79 11.00 14.20
CA GLY A 113 5.37 10.67 14.15
C GLY A 113 4.59 11.20 15.34
N PHE A 114 5.12 11.09 16.57
CA PHE A 114 4.47 11.69 17.75
C PHE A 114 4.52 13.22 17.75
N ALA A 115 5.56 13.84 17.19
CA ALA A 115 5.61 15.29 17.00
C ALA A 115 4.50 15.76 16.04
N VAL A 116 4.29 15.05 14.93
CA VAL A 116 3.19 15.31 13.98
C VAL A 116 1.83 15.15 14.65
N PHE A 117 1.59 14.02 15.33
CA PHE A 117 0.30 13.70 15.92
C PHE A 117 -0.16 14.70 16.98
N ARG A 118 0.79 15.25 17.76
CA ARG A 118 0.52 16.18 18.87
C ARG A 118 0.63 17.66 18.49
N SER A 119 1.05 17.97 17.27
CA SER A 119 1.29 19.36 16.86
C SER A 119 -0.03 20.14 16.75
N SER A 120 -0.15 21.25 17.49
CA SER A 120 -1.29 22.18 17.37
C SER A 120 -1.45 22.74 15.95
N ARG A 121 -0.34 23.04 15.26
CA ARG A 121 -0.34 23.46 13.85
C ARG A 121 -0.93 22.41 12.92
N ILE A 122 -0.57 21.14 13.08
CA ILE A 122 -1.16 20.03 12.32
C ILE A 122 -2.63 19.87 12.68
N THR A 123 -3.01 19.97 13.95
CA THR A 123 -4.43 19.93 14.38
C THR A 123 -5.29 21.00 13.71
N ALA A 124 -4.76 22.19 13.45
CA ALA A 124 -5.49 23.24 12.74
C ALA A 124 -5.81 22.87 11.27
N VAL A 125 -4.95 22.09 10.62
CA VAL A 125 -5.11 21.65 9.21
C VAL A 125 -5.84 20.31 9.14
N VAL A 126 -5.54 19.40 10.06
CA VAL A 126 -6.06 18.02 10.16
C VAL A 126 -6.76 17.88 11.52
N PRO A 127 -8.02 18.35 11.64
CA PRO A 127 -8.72 18.40 12.93
C PRO A 127 -9.18 17.03 13.43
N ASP A 128 -9.37 16.06 12.55
CA ASP A 128 -9.75 14.70 12.94
C ASP A 128 -8.54 13.91 13.49
N ALA A 129 -8.73 13.22 14.61
CA ALA A 129 -7.64 12.49 15.26
C ALA A 129 -7.21 11.23 14.50
N ASN A 130 -8.13 10.55 13.81
CA ASN A 130 -7.82 9.37 13.01
C ASN A 130 -6.96 9.78 11.79
N LEU A 131 -7.31 10.88 11.11
CA LEU A 131 -6.50 11.45 10.03
C LEU A 131 -5.15 12.01 10.49
N ARG A 132 -5.06 12.58 11.70
CA ARG A 132 -3.75 12.93 12.29
C ARG A 132 -2.89 11.71 12.54
N ALA A 133 -3.47 10.63 13.05
CA ALA A 133 -2.75 9.37 13.23
C ALA A 133 -2.31 8.82 11.88
N ALA A 134 -3.15 8.94 10.84
CA ALA A 134 -2.81 8.55 9.47
C ALA A 134 -1.57 9.29 8.95
N LEU A 135 -1.53 10.61 9.04
CA LEU A 135 -0.37 11.43 8.65
C LEU A 135 0.88 11.07 9.48
N ALA A 136 0.73 10.98 10.80
CA ALA A 136 1.82 10.62 11.70
C ALA A 136 2.40 9.23 11.42
N SER A 137 1.55 8.30 10.97
CA SER A 137 1.94 6.92 10.62
C SER A 137 2.83 6.83 9.39
N LEU A 138 3.02 7.92 8.64
CA LEU A 138 3.94 7.97 7.51
C LEU A 138 5.40 8.15 7.91
N ALA A 139 5.69 8.50 9.17
CA ALA A 139 7.07 8.67 9.61
C ALA A 139 7.88 7.36 9.43
N GLY A 140 9.03 7.49 8.77
CA GLY A 140 9.90 6.37 8.42
C GLY A 140 9.34 5.41 7.36
N SER A 141 8.27 5.76 6.64
CA SER A 141 7.78 5.01 5.48
C SER A 141 8.16 5.70 4.16
N PRO A 142 7.95 5.06 2.99
CA PRO A 142 8.07 5.73 1.69
C PRO A 142 7.21 7.00 1.58
N GLY A 143 6.10 7.08 2.33
CA GLY A 143 5.19 8.22 2.36
C GLY A 143 5.56 9.36 3.29
N GLN A 144 6.70 9.28 3.98
CA GLN A 144 7.12 10.33 4.92
C GLN A 144 7.16 11.74 4.29
N GLY A 145 7.47 11.87 3.00
CA GLY A 145 7.52 13.17 2.31
C GLY A 145 6.18 13.94 2.32
N SER A 146 5.07 13.26 2.56
CA SER A 146 3.75 13.89 2.72
C SER A 146 3.62 14.71 4.01
N ILE A 147 4.42 14.40 5.04
CA ILE A 147 4.43 15.15 6.31
C ILE A 147 4.82 16.63 6.10
N PRO A 148 5.98 16.96 5.50
CA PRO A 148 6.34 18.35 5.25
C PRO A 148 5.38 19.03 4.27
N VAL A 149 4.76 18.32 3.33
CA VAL A 149 3.74 18.88 2.42
C VAL A 149 2.56 19.46 3.21
N ILE A 150 1.99 18.68 4.15
CA ILE A 150 0.90 19.17 5.01
C ILE A 150 1.42 20.23 5.99
N ARG A 151 2.57 20.00 6.63
CA ARG A 151 3.16 20.91 7.63
C ARG A 151 3.45 22.30 7.06
N ASN A 152 3.95 22.36 5.83
CA ASN A 152 4.28 23.61 5.14
C ASN A 152 3.05 24.35 4.63
N GLY A 153 1.86 23.76 4.76
CA GLY A 153 0.60 24.40 4.46
C GLY A 153 0.28 24.47 2.99
N LEU A 154 0.79 23.52 2.18
CA LEU A 154 0.39 23.39 0.77
C LEU A 154 -1.11 23.13 0.66
N PHE A 155 -1.64 22.32 1.58
CA PHE A 155 -3.07 22.09 1.73
C PHE A 155 -3.63 22.93 2.88
N SER A 156 -4.80 23.52 2.66
CA SER A 156 -5.54 24.29 3.67
C SER A 156 -6.12 23.38 4.75
N ARG A 157 -6.64 22.21 4.36
CA ARG A 157 -7.30 21.25 5.26
C ARG A 157 -7.17 19.81 4.77
N VAL A 158 -7.24 18.87 5.72
CA VAL A 158 -7.44 17.43 5.49
C VAL A 158 -8.58 16.97 6.38
N VAL A 159 -9.70 16.53 5.80
CA VAL A 159 -10.94 16.24 6.53
C VAL A 159 -11.70 15.07 5.93
N PHE A 160 -12.62 14.49 6.70
CA PHE A 160 -13.70 13.68 6.15
C PHE A 160 -14.83 14.59 5.62
N GLY A 161 -15.53 14.15 4.58
CA GLY A 161 -16.65 14.87 3.98
C GLY A 161 -17.19 14.21 2.71
N VAL A 162 -17.93 14.97 1.92
CA VAL A 162 -18.48 14.52 0.63
C VAL A 162 -17.46 14.80 -0.46
N THR A 163 -17.10 13.76 -1.21
CA THR A 163 -16.31 13.87 -2.44
C THR A 163 -17.23 14.08 -3.65
N PRO A 164 -16.81 14.84 -4.68
CA PRO A 164 -17.59 14.97 -5.93
C PRO A 164 -17.87 13.63 -6.62
N ARG A 165 -16.99 12.65 -6.39
CA ARG A 165 -17.12 11.25 -6.82
C ARG A 165 -17.43 10.38 -5.61
N PRO A 166 -18.69 9.91 -5.40
CA PRO A 166 -19.07 9.12 -4.22
C PRO A 166 -18.29 7.82 -4.03
N GLU A 167 -17.71 7.28 -5.10
CA GLU A 167 -16.87 6.09 -5.11
C GLU A 167 -15.41 6.37 -4.72
N ALA A 168 -14.95 7.63 -4.78
CA ALA A 168 -13.58 7.98 -4.40
C ALA A 168 -13.34 7.76 -2.91
N ILE A 169 -12.12 7.34 -2.56
CA ILE A 169 -11.69 7.18 -1.16
C ILE A 169 -11.34 8.54 -0.57
N ALA A 170 -10.55 9.31 -1.31
CA ALA A 170 -10.24 10.69 -1.05
C ALA A 170 -10.05 11.43 -2.37
N MET A 171 -10.02 12.77 -2.32
CA MET A 171 -9.69 13.63 -3.44
C MET A 171 -9.00 14.91 -2.94
N ALA A 172 -7.96 15.36 -3.65
CA ALA A 172 -7.49 16.74 -3.61
C ALA A 172 -8.43 17.68 -4.38
N LEU A 173 -9.01 18.67 -3.70
CA LEU A 173 -10.02 19.58 -4.24
C LEU A 173 -9.59 21.05 -4.10
N THR A 174 -9.89 21.85 -5.12
CA THR A 174 -9.80 23.31 -5.02
C THR A 174 -11.01 23.83 -4.24
N ARG A 175 -10.80 24.68 -3.25
CA ARG A 175 -11.89 25.43 -2.62
C ARG A 175 -12.11 26.73 -3.39
N THR A 176 -13.37 27.05 -3.66
CA THR A 176 -13.75 28.22 -4.46
C THR A 176 -14.07 29.45 -3.61
N ASP A 177 -14.16 29.35 -2.29
CA ASP A 177 -14.87 30.34 -1.47
C ASP A 177 -14.01 31.16 -0.49
N THR A 178 -12.89 30.65 0.03
CA THR A 178 -12.21 31.33 1.17
C THR A 178 -10.69 31.13 1.26
N ASP A 179 -10.15 30.01 0.78
CA ASP A 179 -8.71 29.72 0.81
C ASP A 179 -8.31 29.19 -0.57
N PRO A 180 -7.37 29.84 -1.30
CA PRO A 180 -6.95 29.38 -2.62
C PRO A 180 -6.17 28.07 -2.57
N ARG A 181 -5.71 27.65 -1.38
CA ARG A 181 -4.97 26.40 -1.21
C ARG A 181 -5.93 25.21 -1.21
N PRO A 182 -5.55 24.10 -1.87
CA PRO A 182 -6.41 22.95 -1.93
C PRO A 182 -6.65 22.28 -0.59
N CYS A 183 -7.70 21.48 -0.50
CA CYS A 183 -7.93 20.58 0.63
C CYS A 183 -7.98 19.13 0.17
N ILE A 184 -7.61 18.22 1.06
CA ILE A 184 -7.80 16.78 0.85
C ILE A 184 -9.08 16.39 1.57
N VAL A 185 -10.04 15.84 0.84
CA VAL A 185 -11.32 15.37 1.40
C VAL A 185 -11.36 13.86 1.27
N PHE A 186 -11.33 13.18 2.42
CA PHE A 186 -11.66 11.77 2.52
C PHE A 186 -13.17 11.61 2.49
N ASN A 187 -13.66 10.61 1.76
CA ASN A 187 -15.06 10.28 1.77
C ASN A 187 -15.46 9.80 3.18
N GLU A 188 -16.48 10.45 3.73
CA GLU A 188 -16.98 10.29 5.10
C GLU A 188 -17.26 8.82 5.47
N ARG A 189 -17.64 7.98 4.50
CA ARG A 189 -17.91 6.56 4.76
C ARG A 189 -16.69 5.77 5.24
N TYR A 190 -15.47 6.26 5.00
CA TYR A 190 -14.22 5.64 5.45
C TYR A 190 -13.71 6.18 6.80
N ARG A 191 -14.48 6.99 7.53
CA ARG A 191 -14.01 7.64 8.77
C ARG A 191 -13.59 6.68 9.89
N TYR A 192 -14.14 5.47 9.88
CA TYR A 192 -13.87 4.41 10.86
C TYR A 192 -12.81 3.41 10.38
N GLU A 193 -12.21 3.63 9.20
CA GLU A 193 -11.13 2.79 8.72
C GLU A 193 -9.90 2.91 9.62
N ASP A 194 -9.05 1.89 9.53
CA ASP A 194 -7.76 1.88 10.20
C ASP A 194 -6.87 3.02 9.65
N PHE A 195 -6.40 3.92 10.53
CA PHE A 195 -5.61 5.08 10.11
C PHE A 195 -4.37 4.72 9.31
N ARG A 196 -3.83 3.51 9.45
CA ARG A 196 -2.66 3.07 8.68
C ARG A 196 -2.97 2.88 7.21
N LEU A 197 -4.20 2.45 6.89
CA LEU A 197 -4.70 2.38 5.52
C LEU A 197 -5.02 3.77 4.98
N LEU A 198 -5.61 4.62 5.83
CA LEU A 198 -5.86 6.03 5.49
C LEU A 198 -4.57 6.80 5.26
N GLY A 199 -3.48 6.43 5.94
CA GLY A 199 -2.16 7.06 5.79
C GLY A 199 -1.61 6.86 4.39
N ASP A 200 -1.71 5.65 3.85
CA ASP A 200 -1.32 5.32 2.47
C ASP A 200 -2.11 6.18 1.46
N VAL A 201 -3.45 6.21 1.59
CA VAL A 201 -4.33 7.05 0.78
C VAL A 201 -3.98 8.54 0.91
N LEU A 202 -3.75 9.04 2.13
CA LEU A 202 -3.38 10.44 2.36
C LEU A 202 -2.11 10.81 1.60
N ALA A 203 -1.13 9.92 1.64
CA ALA A 203 0.14 10.16 1.00
C ALA A 203 0.02 10.17 -0.54
N HIS A 204 -0.84 9.31 -1.10
CA HIS A 204 -1.26 9.38 -2.50
C HIS A 204 -1.90 10.74 -2.84
N GLU A 205 -2.86 11.21 -2.05
CA GLU A 205 -3.52 12.50 -2.31
C GLU A 205 -2.56 13.71 -2.25
N THR A 206 -1.49 13.64 -1.45
CA THR A 206 -0.49 14.73 -1.42
C THR A 206 0.34 14.86 -2.69
N LEU A 207 0.30 13.86 -3.58
CA LEU A 207 0.96 13.91 -4.88
C LEU A 207 0.09 14.57 -5.96
N HIS A 208 -1.22 14.68 -5.70
CA HIS A 208 -2.16 15.22 -6.66
C HIS A 208 -2.17 16.74 -6.73
N ARG A 209 -2.34 17.26 -7.95
CA ARG A 209 -2.87 18.62 -8.13
C ARG A 209 -4.40 18.60 -8.06
N PRO A 210 -5.02 19.67 -7.55
CA PRO A 210 -6.47 19.74 -7.44
C PRO A 210 -7.13 19.86 -8.81
N GLY A 211 -8.20 19.10 -9.04
CA GLY A 211 -9.09 19.29 -10.20
C GLY A 211 -8.53 18.89 -11.56
N ALA A 212 -7.37 18.23 -11.62
CA ALA A 212 -6.81 17.75 -12.88
C ALA A 212 -6.12 16.39 -12.70
N ASN A 213 -6.66 15.37 -13.37
CA ASN A 213 -6.11 14.02 -13.35
C ASN A 213 -5.30 13.79 -14.63
N ASN A 214 -3.97 13.80 -14.52
CA ASN A 214 -3.11 13.28 -15.58
C ASN A 214 -3.01 11.75 -15.43
N HIS A 215 -3.18 11.00 -16.51
CA HIS A 215 -3.05 9.54 -16.49
C HIS A 215 -1.67 9.06 -16.02
N ASN A 216 -0.58 9.74 -16.41
CA ASN A 216 0.76 9.42 -15.92
C ASN A 216 0.87 9.69 -14.42
N GLU A 217 0.30 10.80 -13.95
CA GLU A 217 0.26 11.16 -12.53
C GLU A 217 -0.40 10.06 -11.71
N GLU A 218 -1.60 9.64 -12.10
CA GLU A 218 -2.32 8.52 -11.47
C GLU A 218 -1.55 7.20 -11.55
N ALA A 219 -0.97 6.85 -12.71
CA ALA A 219 -0.21 5.61 -12.86
C ALA A 219 1.05 5.57 -11.97
N ILE A 220 1.76 6.69 -11.87
CA ILE A 220 2.94 6.84 -11.00
C ILE A 220 2.51 6.80 -9.53
N ASN A 221 1.50 7.60 -9.15
CA ASN A 221 0.97 7.66 -7.80
C ASN A 221 0.45 6.29 -7.34
N GLU A 222 -0.28 5.58 -8.19
CA GLU A 222 -0.79 4.24 -7.91
C GLU A 222 0.36 3.25 -7.71
N ALA A 223 1.38 3.24 -8.58
CA ALA A 223 2.54 2.35 -8.42
C ALA A 223 3.28 2.58 -7.10
N LEU A 224 3.50 3.85 -6.74
CA LEU A 224 4.16 4.25 -5.50
C LEU A 224 3.32 3.90 -4.28
N ASN A 225 2.03 4.20 -4.32
CA ASN A 225 1.08 3.93 -3.26
C ASN A 225 0.95 2.43 -2.98
N VAL A 226 0.75 1.63 -4.02
CA VAL A 226 0.58 0.17 -3.87
C VAL A 226 1.86 -0.51 -3.38
N ALA A 227 3.03 -0.01 -3.78
CA ALA A 227 4.30 -0.49 -3.24
C ALA A 227 4.45 -0.15 -1.74
N SER A 228 4.11 1.09 -1.34
CA SER A 228 4.04 1.52 0.07
C SER A 228 3.06 0.66 0.87
N TYR A 229 1.87 0.38 0.34
CA TYR A 229 0.91 -0.55 0.93
C TYR A 229 1.47 -1.96 1.12
N GLY A 230 2.22 -2.47 0.12
CA GLY A 230 2.93 -3.74 0.24
C GLY A 230 3.91 -3.77 1.42
N GLU A 231 4.72 -2.73 1.59
CA GLU A 231 5.60 -2.59 2.76
C GLU A 231 4.83 -2.52 4.08
N LEU A 232 3.71 -1.78 4.11
CA LEU A 232 2.82 -1.72 5.27
C LEU A 232 2.28 -3.10 5.65
N LEU A 233 1.88 -3.94 4.67
CA LEU A 233 1.39 -5.29 4.93
C LEU A 233 2.48 -6.26 5.39
N LEU A 234 3.72 -6.10 4.91
CA LEU A 234 4.86 -6.87 5.43
C LEU A 234 5.12 -6.59 6.90
N GLN A 235 4.89 -5.33 7.32
CA GLN A 235 5.00 -4.88 8.69
C GLN A 235 3.78 -5.28 9.55
N LEU A 236 2.56 -5.14 9.00
CA LEU A 236 1.30 -5.34 9.71
C LEU A 236 0.35 -6.27 8.94
N PRO A 237 0.64 -7.58 8.87
CA PRO A 237 -0.06 -8.53 7.99
C PRO A 237 -1.59 -8.61 8.20
N ARG A 238 -2.06 -8.34 9.43
CA ARG A 238 -3.50 -8.40 9.76
C ARG A 238 -4.35 -7.43 8.95
N LEU A 239 -3.76 -6.34 8.45
CA LEU A 239 -4.47 -5.34 7.67
C LEU A 239 -4.98 -5.92 6.35
N ALA A 240 -4.27 -6.88 5.73
CA ALA A 240 -4.70 -7.53 4.49
C ALA A 240 -6.02 -8.29 4.64
N THR A 241 -6.39 -8.66 5.86
CA THR A 241 -7.54 -9.53 6.18
C THR A 241 -8.66 -8.81 6.95
N SER A 242 -8.62 -7.48 7.06
CA SER A 242 -9.68 -6.71 7.74
C SER A 242 -11.03 -6.77 6.99
N ARG A 243 -11.00 -7.07 5.68
CA ARG A 243 -12.16 -7.22 4.77
C ARG A 243 -13.03 -5.97 4.61
N THR A 244 -12.57 -4.81 5.07
CA THR A 244 -13.22 -3.54 4.77
C THR A 244 -13.14 -3.22 3.28
N GLU A 245 -14.06 -2.41 2.78
CA GLU A 245 -14.06 -1.94 1.40
C GLU A 245 -12.70 -1.32 1.04
N LEU A 246 -12.15 -0.43 1.88
CA LEU A 246 -10.84 0.19 1.65
C LEU A 246 -9.75 -0.86 1.47
N THR A 247 -9.68 -1.82 2.38
CA THR A 247 -8.68 -2.89 2.35
C THR A 247 -8.81 -3.73 1.08
N ARG A 248 -10.03 -4.08 0.68
CA ARG A 248 -10.28 -4.89 -0.50
C ARG A 248 -9.87 -4.17 -1.79
N ARG A 249 -10.10 -2.86 -1.87
CA ARG A 249 -9.61 -2.02 -2.99
C ARG A 249 -8.08 -1.97 -3.04
N LEU A 250 -7.42 -1.75 -1.90
CA LEU A 250 -5.95 -1.74 -1.81
C LEU A 250 -5.34 -3.12 -2.12
N ASN A 251 -5.95 -4.21 -1.62
CA ASN A 251 -5.55 -5.58 -1.94
C ASN A 251 -5.67 -5.90 -3.43
N THR A 252 -6.74 -5.47 -4.11
CA THR A 252 -6.89 -5.66 -5.56
C THR A 252 -5.80 -4.95 -6.34
N ARG A 253 -5.44 -3.73 -5.96
CA ARG A 253 -4.31 -3.01 -6.58
C ARG A 253 -2.98 -3.70 -6.30
N LEU A 254 -2.77 -4.20 -5.08
CA LEU A 254 -1.57 -4.98 -4.75
C LEU A 254 -1.50 -6.30 -5.52
N LEU A 255 -2.61 -6.99 -5.74
CA LEU A 255 -2.69 -8.14 -6.63
C LEU A 255 -2.22 -7.77 -8.05
N ALA A 256 -2.76 -6.68 -8.61
CA ALA A 256 -2.35 -6.20 -9.93
C ALA A 256 -0.84 -5.87 -9.96
N LEU A 257 -0.30 -5.20 -8.94
CA LEU A 257 1.13 -4.92 -8.85
C LEU A 257 1.94 -6.23 -8.80
N LEU A 258 1.65 -7.14 -7.87
CA LEU A 258 2.36 -8.42 -7.74
C LEU A 258 2.38 -9.23 -9.04
N ASN A 259 1.31 -9.14 -9.84
CA ASN A 259 1.19 -9.81 -11.13
C ASN A 259 1.70 -9.01 -12.33
N THR A 260 2.05 -7.73 -12.17
CA THR A 260 2.66 -6.92 -13.24
C THR A 260 4.16 -7.18 -13.28
N ARG A 261 4.57 -8.24 -13.99
CA ARG A 261 5.95 -8.71 -13.99
C ARG A 261 6.34 -9.33 -15.33
N ASP A 262 7.63 -9.28 -15.65
CA ASP A 262 8.15 -9.93 -16.87
C ASP A 262 8.30 -11.45 -16.70
N ALA A 263 8.64 -12.15 -17.78
CA ALA A 263 8.86 -13.60 -17.80
C ALA A 263 10.03 -14.08 -16.92
N ARG A 264 10.82 -13.15 -16.35
CA ARG A 264 11.90 -13.45 -15.38
C ARG A 264 11.45 -13.16 -13.94
N GLY A 265 10.18 -12.82 -13.72
CA GLY A 265 9.62 -12.48 -12.41
C GLY A 265 10.05 -11.10 -11.89
N ARG A 266 10.64 -10.26 -12.74
CA ARG A 266 11.04 -8.90 -12.36
C ARG A 266 9.81 -7.99 -12.39
N GLN A 267 9.65 -7.19 -11.34
CA GLN A 267 8.55 -6.24 -11.20
C GLN A 267 8.56 -5.24 -12.36
N ARG A 268 7.39 -5.02 -12.95
CA ARG A 268 7.13 -4.05 -14.02
C ARG A 268 6.01 -3.12 -13.60
N LEU A 269 5.76 -2.12 -14.42
CA LEU A 269 4.62 -1.20 -14.28
C LEU A 269 3.69 -1.30 -15.50
N THR A 270 4.24 -1.42 -16.70
CA THR A 270 3.46 -1.31 -17.95
C THR A 270 3.27 -2.63 -18.68
N HIS A 271 4.01 -3.68 -18.29
CA HIS A 271 4.00 -4.97 -18.98
C HIS A 271 3.82 -6.15 -18.02
N SER A 272 3.07 -7.17 -18.46
CA SER A 272 2.95 -8.47 -17.80
C SER A 272 2.86 -9.61 -18.82
N THR A 273 3.14 -10.83 -18.38
CA THR A 273 2.99 -12.06 -19.18
C THR A 273 1.55 -12.60 -19.23
N GLY A 274 0.57 -11.88 -18.69
CA GLY A 274 -0.84 -12.27 -18.69
C GLY A 274 -1.75 -11.27 -18.00
N ASN A 275 -3.00 -11.68 -17.75
CA ASN A 275 -3.96 -10.86 -17.01
C ASN A 275 -3.49 -10.66 -15.57
N VAL A 276 -3.28 -9.40 -15.15
CA VAL A 276 -2.77 -9.08 -13.81
C VAL A 276 -3.83 -9.20 -12.71
N LEU A 277 -5.11 -9.28 -13.10
CA LEU A 277 -6.24 -9.62 -12.22
C LEU A 277 -6.93 -10.91 -12.69
N PRO A 278 -6.33 -12.11 -12.52
CA PRO A 278 -6.94 -13.35 -12.96
C PRO A 278 -8.33 -13.57 -12.34
N GLY A 279 -9.33 -13.86 -13.18
CA GLY A 279 -10.72 -14.03 -12.77
C GLY A 279 -11.49 -12.72 -12.53
N ALA A 280 -10.94 -11.57 -12.91
CA ALA A 280 -11.69 -10.32 -12.96
C ALA A 280 -12.63 -10.27 -14.17
N ALA A 281 -13.70 -9.48 -14.08
CA ALA A 281 -14.66 -9.27 -15.16
C ALA A 281 -14.02 -8.66 -16.43
N THR A 282 -13.03 -7.79 -16.23
CA THR A 282 -12.23 -7.20 -17.30
C THR A 282 -10.77 -7.61 -17.14
N ALA A 283 -10.19 -8.16 -18.20
CA ALA A 283 -8.77 -8.51 -18.22
C ALA A 283 -7.91 -7.24 -18.28
N LEU A 284 -6.84 -7.19 -17.48
CA LEU A 284 -5.91 -6.07 -17.45
C LEU A 284 -4.49 -6.55 -17.81
N PRO A 285 -3.80 -5.87 -18.75
CA PRO A 285 -2.46 -6.27 -19.17
C PRO A 285 -1.35 -5.84 -18.18
N SER A 286 -1.60 -4.86 -17.32
CA SER A 286 -0.65 -4.34 -16.34
C SER A 286 -1.34 -3.47 -15.28
N LEU A 287 -0.64 -3.17 -14.18
CA LEU A 287 -1.11 -2.21 -13.18
C LEU A 287 -1.35 -0.83 -13.79
N ALA A 288 -0.44 -0.33 -14.63
CA ALA A 288 -0.58 0.98 -15.25
C ALA A 288 -1.84 1.08 -16.12
N ALA A 289 -2.32 -0.02 -16.70
CA ALA A 289 -3.54 -0.04 -17.49
C ALA A 289 -4.81 0.31 -16.69
N LEU A 290 -4.78 0.23 -15.36
CA LEU A 290 -5.86 0.74 -14.50
C LEU A 290 -6.06 2.25 -14.67
N GLN A 291 -4.97 3.00 -14.85
CA GLN A 291 -4.98 4.47 -14.83
C GLN A 291 -4.73 5.10 -16.20
N LEU A 292 -3.96 4.43 -17.07
CA LEU A 292 -3.65 4.94 -18.40
C LEU A 292 -4.81 4.81 -19.41
N GLY A 293 -5.89 4.13 -19.02
CA GLY A 293 -6.96 3.69 -19.90
C GLY A 293 -6.47 2.60 -20.86
N ILE A 294 -7.30 1.58 -21.11
CA ILE A 294 -7.02 0.58 -22.15
C ILE A 294 -7.30 1.23 -23.50
N THR A 295 -6.42 2.11 -23.99
CA THR A 295 -6.43 2.44 -25.41
C THR A 295 -5.29 1.67 -26.09
N PRO A 296 -5.57 0.85 -27.12
CA PRO A 296 -4.56 0.15 -27.92
C PRO A 296 -3.48 1.08 -28.52
N ASN A 297 -3.71 2.40 -28.50
CA ASN A 297 -2.89 3.41 -29.16
C ASN A 297 -2.00 4.22 -28.21
N GLY A 298 -1.99 3.90 -26.90
CA GLY A 298 -0.97 4.38 -25.96
C GLY A 298 -0.84 5.89 -25.80
N ARG A 299 -1.83 6.69 -26.20
CA ARG A 299 -1.79 8.15 -26.02
C ARG A 299 -2.16 8.51 -24.59
N THR A 300 -1.14 8.60 -23.74
CA THR A 300 -1.16 9.42 -22.54
C THR A 300 -1.47 10.85 -22.98
N ALA A 301 -2.57 11.44 -22.51
CA ALA A 301 -2.71 12.89 -22.59
C ALA A 301 -1.53 13.46 -21.77
N THR A 302 -0.48 13.88 -22.46
CA THR A 302 0.66 14.55 -21.85
C THR A 302 0.15 15.93 -21.45
N ASP A 303 -0.33 16.05 -20.22
CA ASP A 303 -0.39 17.36 -19.58
C ASP A 303 0.96 17.58 -18.88
N PRO A 304 1.88 18.37 -19.48
CA PRO A 304 3.23 18.55 -18.96
C PRO A 304 3.28 19.49 -17.75
N THR A 305 2.13 19.88 -17.17
CA THR A 305 2.12 20.77 -16.02
C THR A 305 2.67 20.04 -14.78
N SER A 306 3.76 20.58 -14.24
CA SER A 306 4.26 20.23 -12.92
C SER A 306 3.14 20.29 -11.88
N THR A 307 3.04 19.29 -11.00
CA THR A 307 2.12 19.36 -9.87
C THR A 307 2.87 19.82 -8.62
N PRO A 308 2.18 20.38 -7.62
CA PRO A 308 2.78 20.61 -6.31
C PRO A 308 3.35 19.33 -5.65
N GLY A 309 2.91 18.15 -6.11
CA GLY A 309 3.38 16.85 -5.67
C GLY A 309 4.80 16.50 -6.10
N ASN A 310 5.39 17.18 -7.10
CA ASN A 310 6.73 16.85 -7.61
C ASN A 310 7.82 16.85 -6.52
N ALA A 311 7.75 17.79 -5.55
CA ALA A 311 8.69 17.82 -4.44
C ALA A 311 8.59 16.59 -3.52
N ASN A 312 7.39 16.00 -3.39
CA ASN A 312 7.17 14.76 -2.65
C ASN A 312 7.47 13.51 -3.48
N LEU A 313 7.29 13.60 -4.80
CA LEU A 313 7.55 12.51 -5.75
C LEU A 313 9.00 12.01 -5.67
N ASP A 314 9.99 12.91 -5.60
CA ASP A 314 11.40 12.54 -5.47
C ASP A 314 11.67 11.68 -4.23
N PHE A 315 11.03 12.00 -3.10
CA PHE A 315 11.17 11.24 -1.84
C PHE A 315 10.61 9.83 -2.00
N TYR A 316 9.38 9.74 -2.51
CA TYR A 316 8.69 8.48 -2.78
C TYR A 316 9.48 7.58 -3.72
N LEU A 317 9.87 8.11 -4.89
CA LEU A 317 10.65 7.35 -5.86
C LEU A 317 11.99 6.93 -5.28
N SER A 318 12.64 7.76 -4.46
CA SER A 318 13.90 7.38 -3.84
C SER A 318 13.77 6.16 -2.94
N ALA A 319 12.69 6.09 -2.16
CA ALA A 319 12.38 4.93 -1.31
C ALA A 319 12.07 3.68 -2.16
N ILE A 320 11.14 3.79 -3.11
CA ILE A 320 10.66 2.65 -3.90
C ILE A 320 11.71 2.11 -4.88
N THR A 321 12.53 2.98 -5.46
CA THR A 321 13.60 2.58 -6.41
C THR A 321 14.91 2.20 -5.69
N ARG A 322 15.05 2.55 -4.41
CA ARG A 322 16.31 2.50 -3.65
C ARG A 322 17.46 3.20 -4.37
N THR A 323 17.15 4.31 -5.03
CA THR A 323 18.10 5.20 -5.71
C THR A 323 17.66 6.62 -5.51
N ARG A 324 18.58 7.51 -5.12
CA ARG A 324 18.27 8.94 -4.99
C ARG A 324 17.71 9.47 -6.31
N GLN A 325 16.50 10.02 -6.27
CA GLN A 325 15.88 10.76 -7.36
C GLN A 325 15.93 12.26 -7.07
N THR A 326 16.00 13.04 -8.14
CA THR A 326 15.94 14.50 -8.09
C THR A 326 15.29 15.00 -9.38
N GLY A 327 14.32 15.89 -9.26
CA GLY A 327 13.66 16.52 -10.40
C GLY A 327 12.77 15.54 -11.18
N ALA A 328 12.21 14.54 -10.50
CA ALA A 328 11.19 13.69 -11.11
C ALA A 328 9.91 14.47 -11.40
N ASP A 329 9.19 14.04 -12.44
CA ASP A 329 7.92 14.61 -12.87
C ASP A 329 6.90 13.51 -13.18
N PHE A 330 5.63 13.88 -13.34
CA PHE A 330 4.54 12.96 -13.69
C PHE A 330 4.47 12.69 -15.20
N ASP A 331 5.58 12.19 -15.75
CA ASP A 331 5.80 12.01 -17.17
C ASP A 331 6.10 10.54 -17.55
N THR A 332 6.29 10.32 -18.85
CA THR A 332 6.65 9.00 -19.37
C THR A 332 8.03 8.54 -18.89
N ALA A 333 8.98 9.44 -18.61
CA ALA A 333 10.31 9.07 -18.14
C ALA A 333 10.25 8.46 -16.74
N THR A 334 9.44 9.01 -15.85
CA THR A 334 9.19 8.46 -14.52
C THR A 334 8.42 7.13 -14.58
N VAL A 335 7.43 7.00 -15.48
CA VAL A 335 6.77 5.71 -15.72
C VAL A 335 7.80 4.65 -16.16
N GLN A 336 8.70 4.98 -17.08
CA GLN A 336 9.74 4.07 -17.54
C GLN A 336 10.78 3.75 -16.46
N LEU A 337 11.10 4.71 -15.58
CA LEU A 337 11.95 4.48 -14.41
C LEU A 337 11.33 3.41 -13.50
N LEU A 338 10.06 3.58 -13.14
CA LEU A 338 9.32 2.61 -12.31
C LEU A 338 9.15 1.27 -13.02
N ASP A 339 8.96 1.24 -14.34
CA ASP A 339 8.87 -0.02 -15.08
C ASP A 339 10.18 -0.82 -15.01
N ARG A 340 11.33 -0.13 -15.11
CA ARG A 340 12.65 -0.78 -15.04
C ARG A 340 13.08 -1.12 -13.62
N ARG A 341 12.68 -0.31 -12.63
CA ARG A 341 13.24 -0.35 -11.28
C ARG A 341 12.19 -0.12 -10.21
N GLN A 342 11.65 -1.22 -9.70
CA GLN A 342 10.87 -1.25 -8.47
C GLN A 342 11.56 -2.20 -7.48
N ALA A 343 12.19 -1.62 -6.48
CA ALA A 343 12.99 -2.34 -5.49
C ALA A 343 12.38 -2.26 -4.08
N TRP A 344 11.07 -2.00 -3.99
CA TRP A 344 10.36 -1.85 -2.72
C TRP A 344 10.40 -3.13 -1.87
N ALA A 345 10.23 -4.31 -2.50
CA ALA A 345 10.29 -5.60 -1.83
C ALA A 345 11.17 -6.64 -2.54
N ALA A 346 11.85 -7.45 -1.75
CA ALA A 346 12.58 -8.64 -2.21
C ALA A 346 11.61 -9.70 -2.80
N PRO A 347 12.10 -10.63 -3.65
CA PRO A 347 11.28 -11.73 -4.17
C PRO A 347 10.49 -12.50 -3.11
N GLU A 348 11.12 -12.84 -1.98
CA GLU A 348 10.54 -13.60 -0.87
C GLU A 348 9.40 -12.82 -0.21
N GLU A 349 9.58 -11.51 -0.05
CA GLU A 349 8.58 -10.61 0.52
C GLU A 349 7.36 -10.50 -0.41
N ARG A 350 7.58 -10.41 -1.72
CA ARG A 350 6.48 -10.44 -2.70
C ARG A 350 5.71 -11.77 -2.67
N ILE A 351 6.40 -12.89 -2.49
CA ILE A 351 5.75 -14.19 -2.28
C ILE A 351 5.00 -14.24 -0.94
N ARG A 352 5.53 -13.64 0.13
CA ARG A 352 4.84 -13.51 1.42
C ARG A 352 3.55 -12.68 1.27
N LEU A 353 3.58 -11.58 0.53
CA LEU A 353 2.40 -10.77 0.22
C LEU A 353 1.37 -11.56 -0.61
N ALA A 354 1.81 -12.31 -1.63
CA ALA A 354 0.93 -13.19 -2.39
C ALA A 354 0.22 -14.22 -1.49
N ARG A 355 0.91 -14.76 -0.46
CA ARG A 355 0.29 -15.65 0.53
C ARG A 355 -0.70 -14.91 1.44
N LEU A 356 -0.39 -13.69 1.87
CA LEU A 356 -1.30 -12.86 2.67
C LEU A 356 -2.62 -12.56 1.93
N LEU A 357 -2.54 -12.32 0.62
CA LEU A 357 -3.69 -12.13 -0.26
C LEU A 357 -4.36 -13.45 -0.70
N LYS A 358 -3.94 -14.59 -0.13
CA LYS A 358 -4.46 -15.93 -0.48
C LYS A 358 -4.43 -16.22 -1.97
N LEU A 359 -3.32 -15.89 -2.64
CA LEU A 359 -3.13 -16.18 -4.05
C LEU A 359 -2.62 -17.61 -4.24
N ARG A 360 -3.09 -18.27 -5.29
CA ARG A 360 -2.63 -19.58 -5.72
C ARG A 360 -1.23 -19.44 -6.31
N LEU A 361 -0.23 -19.90 -5.56
CA LEU A 361 1.11 -20.03 -6.08
C LEU A 361 1.21 -21.29 -6.97
N PRO A 362 1.96 -21.23 -8.08
CA PRO A 362 2.25 -22.39 -8.93
C PRO A 362 2.83 -23.53 -8.10
N HIS A 363 2.39 -24.76 -8.37
CA HIS A 363 2.92 -25.95 -7.70
C HIS A 363 4.39 -26.17 -8.08
N ARG A 364 5.17 -26.66 -7.12
CA ARG A 364 6.53 -27.14 -7.39
C ARG A 364 6.43 -28.42 -8.23
N PRO A 365 6.99 -28.46 -9.45
CA PRO A 365 7.01 -29.69 -10.24
C PRO A 365 7.67 -30.82 -9.43
N GLY A 366 6.97 -31.93 -9.22
CA GLY A 366 7.47 -33.10 -8.49
C GLY A 366 7.08 -33.19 -7.01
N GLU A 367 6.46 -32.17 -6.41
CA GLU A 367 5.73 -32.39 -5.17
C GLU A 367 4.37 -33.00 -5.52
N PRO A 368 4.02 -34.19 -4.97
CA PRO A 368 2.72 -34.79 -5.23
C PRO A 368 1.66 -33.76 -4.87
N HIS A 369 0.78 -33.48 -5.83
CA HIS A 369 -0.35 -32.59 -5.62
C HIS A 369 -1.19 -33.25 -4.52
N VAL A 370 -1.03 -32.79 -3.27
CA VAL A 370 -1.90 -33.18 -2.16
C VAL A 370 -3.21 -32.50 -2.46
N SER A 371 -3.96 -33.12 -3.37
CA SER A 371 -5.33 -32.75 -3.66
C SER A 371 -6.03 -32.87 -2.31
N ALA A 372 -6.35 -31.73 -1.71
CA ALA A 372 -7.18 -31.66 -0.53
C ALA A 372 -8.61 -32.05 -0.95
N GLN A 373 -8.79 -33.26 -1.49
CA GLN A 373 -10.01 -34.01 -1.38
C GLN A 373 -10.16 -34.38 0.09
N ARG A 374 -10.49 -33.38 0.90
CA ARG A 374 -11.26 -33.61 2.11
C ARG A 374 -12.56 -34.19 1.59
N SER A 375 -12.64 -35.52 1.56
CA SER A 375 -13.85 -36.25 1.27
C SER A 375 -14.92 -35.67 2.18
N VAL A 376 -15.82 -34.89 1.60
CA VAL A 376 -17.07 -34.54 2.24
C VAL A 376 -17.77 -35.87 2.42
N ARG A 377 -17.58 -36.48 3.60
CA ARG A 377 -18.48 -37.51 4.12
C ARG A 377 -19.85 -36.85 4.09
N GLN A 378 -20.63 -37.18 3.07
CA GLN A 378 -22.04 -36.84 2.98
C GLN A 378 -22.72 -37.36 4.25
N ALA A 379 -22.90 -36.49 5.23
CA ALA A 379 -23.87 -36.70 6.28
C ALA A 379 -25.24 -36.62 5.62
N ARG A 380 -25.86 -37.78 5.42
CA ARG A 380 -27.27 -37.89 5.01
C ARG A 380 -28.12 -37.03 5.95
N PRO A 381 -28.90 -36.05 5.46
CA PRO A 381 -29.89 -35.40 6.30
C PRO A 381 -31.00 -36.40 6.63
N SER A 382 -31.18 -36.69 7.92
CA SER A 382 -32.36 -37.41 8.40
C SER A 382 -33.59 -36.54 8.13
N ARG A 383 -34.49 -37.00 7.26
CA ARG A 383 -35.83 -36.43 7.09
C ARG A 383 -36.57 -36.49 8.43
N ARG A 384 -36.70 -35.35 9.12
CA ARG A 384 -37.78 -35.12 10.07
C ARG A 384 -38.75 -34.14 9.42
N SER A 385 -39.87 -34.67 8.97
CA SER A 385 -41.05 -33.94 8.54
C SER A 385 -41.63 -33.17 9.73
N ILE A 386 -41.50 -31.84 9.71
CA ILE A 386 -42.27 -30.95 10.59
C ILE A 386 -43.50 -30.54 9.79
N ARG A 387 -44.67 -30.99 10.27
CA ARG A 387 -46.00 -30.56 9.82
C ARG A 387 -46.28 -29.21 10.49
N ILE A 388 -46.38 -28.13 9.73
CA ILE A 388 -46.86 -26.83 10.22
C ILE A 388 -48.29 -26.70 9.73
N GLU A 389 -49.24 -26.74 10.67
CA GLU A 389 -50.64 -26.44 10.45
C GLU A 389 -50.82 -24.93 10.22
N GLY A 390 -51.68 -24.59 9.27
CA GLY A 390 -51.83 -23.25 8.74
C GLY A 390 -52.73 -22.34 9.57
N HIS A 391 -52.48 -21.04 9.44
CA HIS A 391 -53.46 -19.98 9.70
C HIS A 391 -53.45 -18.96 8.56
N PRO A 392 -54.63 -18.50 8.10
CA PRO A 392 -54.73 -17.60 6.96
C PRO A 392 -54.50 -16.16 7.39
N VAL A 393 -53.62 -15.44 6.68
CA VAL A 393 -53.54 -13.98 6.80
C VAL A 393 -54.36 -13.34 5.69
N ARG A 394 -55.31 -12.53 6.17
CA ARG A 394 -56.35 -11.77 5.50
C ARG A 394 -55.73 -10.65 4.66
N THR A 395 -56.06 -10.61 3.38
CA THR A 395 -55.78 -9.48 2.47
C THR A 395 -56.78 -8.35 2.69
N GLY A 396 -56.30 -7.12 2.85
CA GLY A 396 -57.13 -5.92 2.68
C GLY A 396 -56.62 -4.66 3.39
N ALA A 397 -56.16 -3.68 2.60
CA ALA A 397 -56.34 -2.23 2.79
C ALA A 397 -55.57 -1.52 1.67
N MET A 398 -56.27 -1.00 0.65
CA MET A 398 -56.79 0.38 0.54
C MET A 398 -55.71 1.44 0.31
N VAL A 399 -55.64 1.85 -0.96
CA VAL A 399 -55.09 3.10 -1.47
C VAL A 399 -55.98 4.27 -1.04
N PRO A 400 -55.41 5.43 -0.68
CA PRO A 400 -56.07 6.70 -0.93
C PRO A 400 -55.32 7.52 -1.99
N ALA A 401 -56.08 7.93 -2.99
CA ALA A 401 -55.75 9.01 -3.91
C ALA A 401 -55.82 10.36 -3.19
N GLY A 402 -55.02 11.34 -3.60
CA GLY A 402 -55.19 12.72 -3.13
C GLY A 402 -54.12 13.72 -3.56
N ALA A 403 -54.45 14.46 -4.61
CA ALA A 403 -54.19 15.89 -4.86
C ALA A 403 -52.76 16.38 -5.19
N SER A 404 -52.64 16.67 -6.48
CA SER A 404 -51.95 17.79 -7.13
C SER A 404 -52.08 19.15 -6.43
N VAL A 405 -50.98 19.91 -6.37
CA VAL A 405 -50.94 21.37 -6.34
C VAL A 405 -49.71 21.84 -7.13
N GLU A 406 -49.95 22.55 -8.24
CA GLU A 406 -49.04 23.52 -8.86
C GLU A 406 -48.99 24.80 -8.01
N ALA A 407 -47.82 25.44 -7.90
CA ALA A 407 -47.62 26.85 -8.24
C ALA A 407 -46.19 27.32 -7.94
N ASP A 408 -45.69 28.14 -8.89
CA ASP A 408 -44.53 29.06 -8.94
C ASP A 408 -43.09 28.53 -9.01
#